data_AF-A0A4Y6USN5-F1
#
_entry.id   AF-A0A4Y6USN5-F1
#
_cell.length_a   1.000
_cell.length_b   1.000
_cell.length_c   1.000
_cell.angle_alpha   90.00
_cell.angle_beta   90.00
_cell.angle_gamma   90.00
#
_symmetry.space_group_name_H-M   'P 1'
#
loop_
_entity.id
_entity.type
_entity.pdbx_description
1 polymer ?
#
loop_
_entity_poly.entity_id
_entity_poly.type
_entity_poly.pdbx_seq_one_letter_code
_entity_poly.pdbx_strand_id
1 'polypeptide(L)'
;MNNETVKRSPLKVLSAAALASVITLGGIGTLPPVHAETPAPQAAEADAFAYLNDAGRMKLINLEAEQLVSSWPTQTTSIDRVEVYELLEIRNEAYAAVMDPTTSQARLQAIARKYEQKLKNYQEIVLDEFWVDNYFYKLKMAILRGVSYENSHLSPPDKRTIEAVMAAEAALGKNKTDKNYRDVFVKYYIPVQVNEFDLQTSYDKTRYDSQISRYRQWVQEDIAKAVAAGSTEDYSSYTAEIEQAISSFEQLLASSANQKKVDFSLGYISSKYDNLLAALDSYLPPTSSTSERNLLVNLIARSKELLALPTDNQPGQFPATAVSKFRLVLKAAEKDLSQAKTRVEYGIAASKLDQALMKFYETHLPYAQ
;
A
#
# COMPACT_ATOMS: atom_id res chain seq x y z
N MET A 1 33.39 46.04 29.72
CA MET A 1 32.67 45.10 30.60
C MET A 1 31.44 44.65 29.82
N ASN A 2 31.22 43.42 29.37
CA ASN A 2 31.89 42.14 29.53
C ASN A 2 31.77 41.37 28.19
N ASN A 3 32.87 40.71 27.80
CA ASN A 3 32.87 39.63 26.83
C ASN A 3 32.44 38.35 27.55
N GLU A 4 31.40 37.67 27.07
CA GLU A 4 31.13 36.27 27.43
C GLU A 4 31.21 35.38 26.20
N THR A 5 32.38 34.77 26.05
CA THR A 5 32.65 33.56 25.29
C THR A 5 31.76 32.40 25.75
N VAL A 6 30.86 31.94 24.88
CA VAL A 6 30.19 30.65 25.05
C VAL A 6 31.17 29.53 24.66
N LYS A 7 31.69 28.84 25.68
CA LYS A 7 32.47 27.61 25.56
C LYS A 7 31.59 26.49 25.00
N ARG A 8 31.99 25.90 23.87
CA ARG A 8 31.48 24.61 23.40
C ARG A 8 32.13 23.49 24.21
N SER A 9 31.33 22.72 24.93
CA SER A 9 31.75 21.47 25.57
C SER A 9 31.62 20.30 24.58
N PRO A 10 32.60 19.39 24.50
CA PRO A 10 32.55 18.24 23.59
C PRO A 10 31.61 17.16 24.14
N LEU A 11 30.65 16.73 23.32
CA LEU A 11 29.86 15.52 23.58
C LEU A 11 30.79 14.30 23.53
N LYS A 12 30.83 13.60 24.66
CA LYS A 12 31.59 12.36 24.87
C LYS A 12 31.03 11.26 23.97
N VAL A 13 31.88 10.73 23.11
CA VAL A 13 31.69 9.44 22.43
C VAL A 13 31.75 8.37 23.51
N LEU A 14 30.62 7.69 23.76
CA LEU A 14 30.56 6.50 24.62
C LEU A 14 30.46 5.26 23.72
N SER A 15 31.65 4.70 23.49
CA SER A 15 31.99 3.27 23.49
C SER A 15 30.91 2.26 23.11
N ALA A 16 31.03 1.72 21.89
CA ALA A 16 30.53 0.40 21.52
C ALA A 16 31.44 -0.68 22.13
N ALA A 17 30.96 -1.39 23.16
CA ALA A 17 31.54 -2.64 23.62
C ALA A 17 30.51 -3.45 24.45
N ALA A 18 30.42 -4.74 24.12
CA ALA A 18 29.62 -5.81 24.74
C ALA A 18 28.10 -5.75 24.44
N LEU A 19 27.44 -6.78 23.90
CA LEU A 19 27.59 -8.22 24.16
C LEU A 19 27.66 -9.04 22.85
N ALA A 20 28.72 -9.85 22.75
CA ALA A 20 28.73 -11.07 21.96
C ALA A 20 28.42 -12.25 22.89
N SER A 21 27.43 -13.06 22.54
CA SER A 21 27.17 -14.35 23.17
C SER A 21 26.97 -15.41 22.10
N VAL A 22 28.08 -16.09 21.79
CA VAL A 22 28.26 -17.53 21.52
C VAL A 22 27.03 -18.32 21.01
N ILE A 23 27.12 -18.80 19.77
CA ILE A 23 26.71 -20.16 19.42
C ILE A 23 27.87 -20.82 18.67
N THR A 24 28.58 -21.70 19.37
CA THR A 24 29.53 -22.67 18.82
C THR A 24 28.88 -24.04 18.75
N LEU A 25 28.96 -24.67 17.58
CA LEU A 25 28.93 -26.12 17.26
C LEU A 25 28.93 -26.16 15.73
N GLY A 26 29.90 -26.65 14.96
CA GLY A 26 31.14 -27.39 15.17
C GLY A 26 31.46 -28.09 13.83
N GLY A 27 32.70 -28.03 13.34
CA GLY A 27 33.11 -28.81 12.16
C GLY A 27 34.27 -28.23 11.36
N ILE A 28 35.50 -28.44 11.87
CA ILE A 28 36.78 -28.03 11.29
C ILE A 28 37.20 -28.98 10.16
N GLY A 29 37.73 -28.43 9.07
CA GLY A 29 38.61 -29.11 8.12
C GLY A 29 39.59 -28.12 7.51
N THR A 30 40.81 -28.06 8.05
CA THR A 30 41.88 -27.15 7.61
C THR A 30 42.83 -27.83 6.62
N LEU A 31 43.12 -27.16 5.49
CA LEU A 31 44.38 -27.29 4.74
C LEU A 31 44.78 -25.91 4.14
N PRO A 32 46.09 -25.63 3.96
CA PRO A 32 46.70 -24.29 3.92
C PRO A 32 46.60 -23.57 2.55
N PRO A 33 46.81 -22.24 2.47
CA PRO A 33 46.62 -21.49 1.25
C PRO A 33 47.80 -21.67 0.29
N VAL A 34 47.59 -22.38 -0.80
CA VAL A 34 48.42 -22.26 -2.00
C VAL A 34 48.02 -20.95 -2.68
N HIS A 35 48.97 -20.03 -2.82
CA HIS A 35 48.80 -18.84 -3.64
C HIS A 35 48.58 -19.28 -5.10
N ALA A 36 47.32 -19.30 -5.54
CA ALA A 36 46.96 -19.25 -6.94
C ALA A 36 46.53 -17.80 -7.21
N GLU A 37 47.21 -17.15 -8.16
CA GLU A 37 46.80 -15.88 -8.73
C GLU A 37 45.32 -15.96 -9.10
N THR A 38 44.48 -15.16 -8.43
CA THR A 38 43.06 -15.10 -8.72
C THR A 38 42.90 -14.57 -10.14
N PRO A 39 42.33 -15.33 -11.09
CA PRO A 39 41.76 -14.73 -12.28
C PRO A 39 40.69 -13.76 -11.77
N ALA A 40 40.66 -12.54 -12.30
CA ALA A 40 39.58 -11.60 -12.01
C ALA A 40 38.23 -12.33 -12.14
N PRO A 41 37.36 -12.34 -11.12
CA PRO A 41 36.05 -12.93 -11.27
C PRO A 41 35.22 -12.00 -12.16
N GLN A 42 35.29 -12.21 -13.47
CA GLN A 42 34.11 -12.07 -14.32
C GLN A 42 33.19 -13.26 -14.01
N ALA A 43 32.48 -13.15 -12.90
CA ALA A 43 31.26 -13.89 -12.69
C ALA A 43 30.13 -12.86 -12.86
N ALA A 44 29.56 -12.81 -14.06
CA ALA A 44 28.18 -12.39 -14.19
C ALA A 44 27.36 -13.46 -13.45
N GLU A 45 27.20 -13.32 -12.13
CA GLU A 45 25.96 -13.77 -11.49
C GLU A 45 24.87 -13.07 -12.29
N ALA A 46 24.15 -13.84 -13.11
CA ALA A 46 22.92 -13.35 -13.68
C ALA A 46 22.10 -12.86 -12.48
N ASP A 47 21.92 -11.54 -12.37
CA ASP A 47 21.20 -10.90 -11.28
C ASP A 47 19.93 -11.70 -11.04
N ALA A 48 19.80 -12.30 -9.85
CA ALA A 48 18.68 -13.19 -9.54
C ALA A 48 17.33 -12.49 -9.75
N PHE A 49 17.33 -11.16 -9.80
CA PHE A 49 16.19 -10.30 -10.05
C PHE A 49 16.24 -9.54 -11.39
N ALA A 50 17.09 -9.98 -12.32
CA ALA A 50 17.16 -9.41 -13.67
C ALA A 50 15.80 -9.39 -14.36
N TYR A 51 14.97 -10.41 -14.10
CA TYR A 51 13.62 -10.54 -14.61
C TYR A 51 12.72 -9.36 -14.19
N LEU A 52 12.93 -8.72 -13.04
CA LEU A 52 12.14 -7.55 -12.62
C LEU A 52 12.28 -6.35 -13.55
N ASN A 53 13.30 -6.32 -14.42
CA ASN A 53 13.50 -5.26 -15.41
C ASN A 53 12.67 -5.44 -16.69
N ASP A 54 11.94 -6.54 -16.85
CA ASP A 54 11.12 -6.71 -18.04
C ASP A 54 9.98 -5.68 -18.09
N ALA A 55 9.56 -5.34 -19.31
CA ALA A 55 8.59 -4.28 -19.53
C ALA A 55 7.24 -4.53 -18.84
N GLY A 56 6.78 -5.78 -18.75
CA GLY A 56 5.53 -6.14 -18.10
C GLY A 56 5.58 -5.96 -16.59
N ARG A 57 6.67 -6.41 -15.95
CA ARG A 57 6.91 -6.26 -14.51
C ARG A 57 7.15 -4.82 -14.12
N MET A 58 8.02 -4.10 -14.85
CA MET A 58 8.26 -2.68 -14.61
C MET A 58 6.99 -1.85 -14.76
N LYS A 59 6.09 -2.20 -15.70
CA LYS A 59 4.79 -1.54 -15.81
C LYS A 59 3.97 -1.69 -14.53
N LEU A 60 3.85 -2.90 -13.98
CA LEU A 60 3.11 -3.14 -12.73
C LEU A 60 3.78 -2.47 -11.52
N ILE A 61 5.11 -2.50 -11.44
CA ILE A 61 5.87 -1.79 -10.40
C ILE A 61 5.63 -0.28 -10.46
N ASN A 62 5.56 0.30 -11.66
CA ASN A 62 5.27 1.71 -11.85
C ASN A 62 3.83 2.07 -11.46
N LEU A 63 2.85 1.22 -11.76
CA LEU A 63 1.46 1.43 -11.36
C LEU A 63 1.29 1.39 -9.84
N GLU A 64 2.06 0.53 -9.16
CA GLU A 64 2.10 0.51 -7.70
C GLU A 64 2.75 1.79 -7.13
N ALA A 65 3.87 2.25 -7.71
CA ALA A 65 4.46 3.53 -7.32
C ALA A 65 3.48 4.70 -7.55
N GLU A 66 2.73 4.67 -8.66
CA GLU A 66 1.70 5.66 -8.97
C GLU A 66 0.59 5.67 -7.91
N GLN A 67 0.13 4.49 -7.47
CA GLN A 67 -0.82 4.33 -6.38
C GLN A 67 -0.29 4.96 -5.08
N LEU A 68 0.95 4.66 -4.70
CA LEU A 68 1.57 5.19 -3.49
C LEU A 68 1.61 6.73 -3.52
N VAL A 69 2.12 7.31 -4.60
CA VAL A 69 2.19 8.78 -4.78
C VAL A 69 0.79 9.42 -4.77
N SER A 70 -0.22 8.75 -5.34
CA SER A 70 -1.60 9.24 -5.34
C SER A 70 -2.19 9.38 -3.93
N SER A 71 -1.72 8.57 -2.99
CA SER A 71 -2.23 8.49 -1.61
C SER A 71 -1.47 9.37 -0.59
N TRP A 72 -0.25 9.82 -0.91
CA TRP A 72 0.56 10.66 -0.03
C TRP A 72 -0.14 11.91 0.49
N PRO A 73 -0.89 12.67 -0.33
CA PRO A 73 -1.41 13.95 0.10
C PRO A 73 -2.67 13.83 0.98
N THR A 74 -3.37 12.71 0.90
CA THR A 74 -4.69 12.55 1.52
C THR A 74 -4.61 12.00 2.93
N GLN A 75 -3.59 11.21 3.29
CA GLN A 75 -3.41 10.58 4.61
C GLN A 75 -4.70 9.94 5.21
N THR A 76 -5.76 9.75 4.41
CA THR A 76 -7.02 9.19 4.87
C THR A 76 -6.90 7.67 4.81
N THR A 77 -6.88 7.06 5.99
CA THR A 77 -6.71 5.62 6.16
C THR A 77 -8.02 4.82 6.06
N SER A 78 -9.16 5.49 5.88
CA SER A 78 -10.48 4.85 5.99
C SER A 78 -11.48 5.34 4.93
N ILE A 79 -11.19 5.09 3.66
CA ILE A 79 -12.20 5.21 2.61
C ILE A 79 -12.79 3.80 2.38
N ASP A 80 -13.93 3.52 3.02
CA ASP A 80 -14.69 2.27 2.84
C ASP A 80 -15.46 2.27 1.51
N ARG A 81 -14.72 2.34 0.40
CA ARG A 81 -15.27 2.33 -0.96
C ARG A 81 -14.85 1.11 -1.76
N VAL A 82 -15.76 0.63 -2.60
CA VAL A 82 -15.57 -0.54 -3.47
C VAL A 82 -14.29 -0.39 -4.29
N GLU A 83 -14.01 0.81 -4.80
CA GLU A 83 -12.84 1.11 -5.62
C GLU A 83 -11.51 0.87 -4.87
N VAL A 84 -11.48 1.11 -3.55
CA VAL A 84 -10.30 0.86 -2.70
C VAL A 84 -10.05 -0.64 -2.58
N TYR A 85 -11.10 -1.41 -2.27
CA TYR A 85 -10.97 -2.86 -2.15
C TYR A 85 -10.69 -3.53 -3.50
N GLU A 86 -11.30 -3.05 -4.59
CA GLU A 86 -11.03 -3.53 -5.93
C GLU A 86 -9.55 -3.33 -6.30
N LEU A 87 -8.95 -2.18 -5.97
CA LEU A 87 -7.52 -1.94 -6.19
C LEU A 87 -6.66 -2.88 -5.33
N LEU A 88 -7.00 -3.11 -4.07
CA LEU A 88 -6.29 -4.05 -3.21
C LEU A 88 -6.29 -5.49 -3.78
N GLU A 89 -7.41 -5.91 -4.38
CA GLU A 89 -7.52 -7.21 -5.06
C GLU A 89 -6.46 -7.40 -6.15
N ILE A 90 -6.41 -6.45 -7.09
CA ILE A 90 -5.51 -6.53 -8.25
C ILE A 90 -4.05 -6.30 -7.84
N ARG A 91 -3.82 -5.60 -6.74
CA ARG A 91 -2.49 -5.40 -6.13
C ARG A 91 -1.89 -6.71 -5.64
N ASN A 92 -2.66 -7.53 -4.93
CA ASN A 92 -2.21 -8.85 -4.50
C ASN A 92 -1.92 -9.78 -5.69
N GLU A 93 -2.78 -9.74 -6.73
CA GLU A 93 -2.55 -10.46 -7.98
C GLU A 93 -1.26 -9.99 -8.69
N ALA A 94 -1.01 -8.68 -8.70
CA ALA A 94 0.19 -8.09 -9.29
C ALA A 94 1.46 -8.46 -8.52
N TYR A 95 1.45 -8.43 -7.18
CA TYR A 95 2.60 -8.82 -6.38
C TYR A 95 3.04 -10.26 -6.67
N ALA A 96 2.09 -11.20 -6.62
CA ALA A 96 2.39 -12.60 -6.91
C ALA A 96 2.93 -12.79 -8.34
N ALA A 97 2.29 -12.16 -9.33
CA ALA A 97 2.68 -12.28 -10.73
C ALA A 97 4.03 -11.62 -11.07
N VAL A 98 4.35 -10.49 -10.45
CA VAL A 98 5.63 -9.79 -10.66
C VAL A 98 6.76 -10.55 -10.00
N MET A 99 6.58 -11.04 -8.77
CA MET A 99 7.64 -11.72 -8.01
C MET A 99 7.90 -13.15 -8.49
N ASP A 100 6.96 -13.80 -9.18
CA ASP A 100 7.15 -15.10 -9.83
C ASP A 100 7.87 -14.94 -11.19
N PRO A 101 9.11 -15.43 -11.37
CA PRO A 101 9.84 -15.30 -12.65
C PRO A 101 9.20 -16.09 -13.80
N THR A 102 8.36 -17.08 -13.51
CA THR A 102 7.71 -17.94 -14.52
C THR A 102 6.44 -17.33 -15.12
N THR A 103 5.93 -16.24 -14.53
CA THR A 103 4.75 -15.55 -15.05
C THR A 103 5.02 -14.99 -16.46
N SER A 104 4.10 -15.29 -17.38
CA SER A 104 4.21 -14.90 -18.79
C SER A 104 3.92 -13.41 -19.04
N GLN A 105 4.51 -12.84 -20.10
CA GLN A 105 4.26 -11.45 -20.51
C GLN A 105 2.78 -11.16 -20.80
N ALA A 106 2.06 -12.11 -21.40
CA ALA A 106 0.63 -11.97 -21.65
C ALA A 106 -0.16 -11.83 -20.34
N ARG A 107 0.21 -12.60 -19.31
CA ARG A 107 -0.42 -12.53 -17.99
C ARG A 107 -0.13 -11.20 -17.30
N LEU A 108 1.13 -10.75 -17.32
CA LEU A 108 1.53 -9.44 -16.76
C LEU A 108 0.79 -8.29 -17.43
N GLN A 109 0.67 -8.28 -18.75
CA GLN A 109 -0.07 -7.26 -19.48
C GLN A 109 -1.57 -7.28 -19.17
N ALA A 110 -2.17 -8.46 -19.02
CA ALA A 110 -3.58 -8.58 -18.65
C ALA A 110 -3.84 -8.01 -17.25
N ILE A 111 -2.96 -8.29 -16.29
CA ILE A 111 -3.03 -7.71 -14.94
C ILE A 111 -2.83 -6.20 -15.01
N ALA A 112 -1.84 -5.72 -15.77
CA ALA A 112 -1.55 -4.29 -15.87
C ALA A 112 -2.73 -3.47 -16.41
N ARG A 113 -3.45 -3.97 -17.42
CA ARG A 113 -4.66 -3.30 -17.95
C ARG A 113 -5.77 -3.19 -16.89
N LYS A 114 -5.99 -4.27 -16.14
CA LYS A 114 -6.97 -4.26 -15.02
C LYS A 114 -6.51 -3.31 -13.92
N TYR A 115 -5.22 -3.32 -13.59
CA TYR A 115 -4.63 -2.46 -12.58
C TYR A 115 -4.81 -0.99 -12.95
N GLU A 116 -4.44 -0.58 -14.17
CA GLU A 116 -4.64 0.79 -14.68
C GLU A 116 -6.08 1.26 -14.52
N GLN A 117 -7.04 0.41 -14.91
CA GLN A 117 -8.46 0.75 -14.80
C GLN A 117 -8.89 0.94 -13.34
N LYS A 118 -8.50 0.02 -12.44
CA LYS A 118 -8.86 0.08 -11.02
C LYS A 118 -8.14 1.23 -10.30
N LEU A 119 -6.88 1.50 -10.66
CA LEU A 119 -6.10 2.62 -10.14
C LEU A 119 -6.73 3.95 -10.53
N LYS A 120 -7.21 4.10 -11.77
CA LYS A 120 -7.92 5.31 -12.18
C LYS A 120 -9.17 5.55 -11.32
N ASN A 121 -9.99 4.53 -11.10
CA ASN A 121 -11.17 4.64 -10.24
C ASN A 121 -10.79 5.01 -8.80
N TYR A 122 -9.74 4.38 -8.27
CA TYR A 122 -9.20 4.69 -6.95
C TYR A 122 -8.71 6.15 -6.85
N GLN A 123 -7.96 6.64 -7.84
CA GLN A 123 -7.48 8.02 -7.89
C GLN A 123 -8.63 9.02 -7.96
N GLU A 124 -9.69 8.72 -8.71
CA GLU A 124 -10.89 9.58 -8.76
C GLU A 124 -11.50 9.76 -7.36
N ILE A 125 -11.51 8.71 -6.54
CA ILE A 125 -12.02 8.74 -5.17
C ILE A 125 -11.05 9.45 -4.22
N VAL A 126 -9.80 8.98 -4.15
CA VAL A 126 -8.85 9.45 -3.15
C VAL A 126 -8.52 10.92 -3.37
N LEU A 127 -8.37 11.33 -4.62
CA LEU A 127 -8.07 12.72 -4.94
C LEU A 127 -9.30 13.62 -4.83
N ASP A 128 -10.53 13.11 -4.80
CA ASP A 128 -11.72 13.95 -4.62
C ASP A 128 -11.72 14.69 -3.28
N GLU A 129 -11.13 14.07 -2.26
CA GLU A 129 -10.95 14.66 -0.92
C GLU A 129 -9.72 15.58 -0.85
N PHE A 130 -8.98 15.74 -1.95
CA PHE A 130 -7.70 16.42 -1.98
C PHE A 130 -7.75 17.76 -2.72
N TRP A 131 -7.36 18.82 -2.01
CA TRP A 131 -7.23 20.17 -2.58
C TRP A 131 -5.87 20.33 -3.28
N VAL A 132 -5.80 19.80 -4.50
CA VAL A 132 -4.61 19.79 -5.36
C VAL A 132 -4.03 21.19 -5.57
N ASP A 133 -4.87 22.20 -5.75
CA ASP A 133 -4.46 23.59 -6.00
C ASP A 133 -3.68 24.17 -4.81
N ASN A 134 -4.18 23.98 -3.60
CA ASN A 134 -3.52 24.39 -2.36
C ASN A 134 -2.22 23.62 -2.15
N TYR A 135 -2.19 22.33 -2.49
CA TYR A 135 -0.98 21.53 -2.41
C TYR A 135 0.10 22.02 -3.36
N PHE A 136 -0.22 22.25 -4.63
CA PHE A 136 0.73 22.82 -5.60
C PHE A 136 1.27 24.17 -5.15
N TYR A 137 0.41 25.04 -4.63
CA TYR A 137 0.85 26.32 -4.08
C TYR A 137 1.83 26.15 -2.91
N LYS A 138 1.48 25.32 -1.92
CA LYS A 138 2.32 25.05 -0.74
C LYS A 138 3.65 24.41 -1.11
N LEU A 139 3.64 23.44 -2.01
CA LEU A 139 4.84 22.75 -2.49
C LEU A 139 5.79 23.72 -3.20
N LYS A 140 5.27 24.52 -4.13
CA LYS A 140 6.05 25.55 -4.83
C LYS A 140 6.66 26.55 -3.85
N MET A 141 5.87 27.02 -2.86
CA MET A 141 6.35 27.95 -1.84
C MET A 141 7.40 27.32 -0.92
N ALA A 142 7.25 26.06 -0.52
CA ALA A 142 8.21 25.37 0.31
C ALA A 142 9.57 25.26 -0.39
N ILE A 143 9.56 24.86 -1.66
CA ILE A 143 10.79 24.71 -2.46
C ILE A 143 11.44 26.08 -2.70
N LEU A 144 10.68 27.08 -3.20
CA LEU A 144 11.24 28.39 -3.57
C LEU A 144 11.73 29.22 -2.37
N ARG A 145 11.06 29.10 -1.20
CA ARG A 145 11.52 29.77 0.03
C ARG A 145 12.82 29.17 0.58
N GLY A 146 13.09 27.89 0.30
CA GLY A 146 14.32 27.20 0.71
C GLY A 146 15.57 27.68 -0.03
N VAL A 147 15.42 28.32 -1.20
CA VAL A 147 16.52 28.73 -2.08
C VAL A 147 16.49 30.21 -2.50
N SER A 148 15.87 31.07 -1.68
CA SER A 148 15.88 32.54 -1.88
C SER A 148 15.24 33.02 -3.19
N TYR A 149 14.32 32.25 -3.78
CA TYR A 149 13.63 32.52 -5.06
C TYR A 149 14.52 32.50 -6.33
N GLU A 150 15.79 32.08 -6.23
CA GLU A 150 16.66 31.92 -7.39
C GLU A 150 16.67 30.47 -7.88
N ASN A 151 16.13 30.24 -9.07
CA ASN A 151 16.03 28.91 -9.68
C ASN A 151 17.39 28.21 -9.90
N SER A 152 18.50 28.96 -9.89
CA SER A 152 19.88 28.46 -10.02
C SER A 152 20.34 27.58 -8.85
N HIS A 153 19.68 27.66 -7.70
CA HIS A 153 20.05 26.94 -6.48
C HIS A 153 19.16 25.71 -6.19
N LEU A 154 18.20 25.42 -7.07
CA LEU A 154 17.34 24.25 -6.92
C LEU A 154 18.12 22.96 -7.18
N SER A 155 17.90 21.96 -6.32
CA SER A 155 18.37 20.61 -6.59
C SER A 155 17.68 20.08 -7.86
N PRO A 156 18.29 19.13 -8.62
CA PRO A 156 17.64 18.55 -9.79
C PRO A 156 16.23 17.96 -9.51
N PRO A 157 15.99 17.25 -8.38
CA PRO A 157 14.65 16.81 -7.99
C PRO A 157 13.67 17.97 -7.75
N ASP A 158 14.10 19.03 -7.06
CA ASP A 158 13.26 20.20 -6.80
C ASP A 158 12.88 20.92 -8.10
N LYS A 159 13.83 21.05 -9.02
CA LYS A 159 13.62 21.65 -10.34
C LYS A 159 12.58 20.87 -11.13
N ARG A 160 12.71 19.54 -11.23
CA ARG A 160 11.72 18.69 -11.92
C ARG A 160 10.35 18.78 -11.28
N THR A 161 10.29 18.82 -9.96
CA THR A 161 9.04 18.98 -9.20
C THR A 161 8.36 20.30 -9.52
N ILE A 162 9.09 21.43 -9.51
CA ILE A 162 8.56 22.74 -9.89
C ILE A 162 8.10 22.76 -11.35
N GLU A 163 8.91 22.22 -12.27
CA GLU A 163 8.56 22.15 -13.69
C GLU A 163 7.27 21.34 -13.91
N ALA A 164 7.08 20.24 -13.18
CA ALA A 164 5.87 19.44 -13.22
C ALA A 164 4.63 20.23 -12.73
N VAL A 165 4.77 20.96 -11.61
CA VAL A 165 3.71 21.81 -11.07
C VAL A 165 3.37 22.94 -12.05
N MET A 166 4.38 23.60 -12.64
CA MET A 166 4.15 24.66 -13.61
C MET A 166 3.50 24.13 -14.89
N ALA A 167 3.89 22.96 -15.38
CA ALA A 167 3.25 22.31 -16.53
C ALA A 167 1.79 21.95 -16.23
N ALA A 168 1.51 21.45 -15.03
CA ALA A 168 0.15 21.19 -14.57
C ALA A 168 -0.67 22.48 -14.51
N GLU A 169 -0.14 23.55 -13.90
CA GLU A 169 -0.80 24.86 -13.81
C GLU A 169 -1.08 25.47 -15.19
N ALA A 170 -0.14 25.34 -16.13
CA ALA A 170 -0.29 25.83 -17.51
C ALA A 170 -1.31 25.04 -18.34
N ALA A 171 -1.48 23.74 -18.04
CA ALA A 171 -2.48 22.89 -18.67
C ALA A 171 -3.92 23.12 -18.16
N LEU A 172 -4.08 23.86 -17.05
CA LEU A 172 -5.40 24.25 -16.56
C LEU A 172 -6.03 25.28 -17.48
N GLY A 173 -7.16 24.94 -18.07
CA GLY A 173 -7.95 25.85 -18.90
C GLY A 173 -8.56 27.03 -18.13
N LYS A 174 -9.34 27.87 -18.82
CA LYS A 174 -9.98 29.07 -18.23
C LYS A 174 -11.06 28.74 -17.20
N ASN A 175 -11.77 27.62 -17.33
CA ASN A 175 -12.83 27.19 -16.41
C ASN A 175 -12.31 26.05 -15.54
N LYS A 176 -11.56 26.40 -14.48
CA LYS A 176 -10.93 25.43 -13.60
C LYS A 176 -11.96 24.82 -12.65
N THR A 177 -12.10 23.50 -12.69
CA THR A 177 -12.84 22.71 -11.70
C THR A 177 -11.87 21.87 -10.88
N ASP A 178 -12.30 21.40 -9.71
CA ASP A 178 -11.48 20.49 -8.87
C ASP A 178 -11.06 19.25 -9.65
N LYS A 179 -11.95 18.72 -10.50
CA LYS A 179 -11.62 17.63 -11.41
C LYS A 179 -10.48 17.99 -12.36
N ASN A 180 -10.45 19.20 -12.93
CA ASN A 180 -9.35 19.60 -13.80
C ASN A 180 -8.01 19.62 -13.06
N TYR A 181 -8.00 20.07 -11.80
CA TYR A 181 -6.80 20.01 -10.97
C TYR A 181 -6.33 18.58 -10.71
N ARG A 182 -7.25 17.67 -10.36
CA ARG A 182 -6.93 16.24 -10.18
C ARG A 182 -6.39 15.60 -11.44
N ASP A 183 -7.01 15.87 -12.59
CA ASP A 183 -6.59 15.31 -13.87
C ASP A 183 -5.17 15.80 -14.25
N VAL A 184 -4.82 17.07 -14.02
CA VAL A 184 -3.46 17.56 -14.27
C VAL A 184 -2.45 17.08 -13.22
N PHE A 185 -2.88 16.83 -11.98
CA PHE A 185 -2.05 16.21 -10.95
C PHE A 185 -1.60 14.81 -11.38
N VAL A 186 -2.57 13.95 -11.75
CA VAL A 186 -2.29 12.60 -12.25
C VAL A 186 -1.44 12.64 -13.52
N LYS A 187 -1.70 13.58 -14.43
CA LYS A 187 -1.01 13.62 -15.73
C LYS A 187 0.43 14.15 -15.68
N TYR A 188 0.71 15.17 -14.87
CA TYR A 188 2.00 15.88 -14.92
C TYR A 188 2.83 15.69 -13.66
N TYR A 189 2.20 15.65 -12.48
CA TYR A 189 2.92 15.59 -11.22
C TYR A 189 3.30 14.15 -10.83
N ILE A 190 2.32 13.24 -10.82
CA ILE A 190 2.56 11.85 -10.39
C ILE A 190 3.67 11.17 -11.19
N PRO A 191 3.74 11.26 -12.55
CA PRO A 191 4.79 10.58 -13.31
C PRO A 191 6.20 11.08 -12.96
N VAL A 192 6.34 12.37 -12.63
CA VAL A 192 7.62 12.93 -12.20
C VAL A 192 8.02 12.36 -10.85
N GLN A 193 7.10 12.31 -9.88
CA GLN A 193 7.38 11.71 -8.58
C GLN A 193 7.69 10.22 -8.69
N VAL A 194 6.93 9.47 -9.49
CA VAL A 194 7.21 8.06 -9.77
C VAL A 194 8.61 7.89 -10.35
N ASN A 195 9.05 8.73 -11.30
CA ASN A 195 10.40 8.65 -11.85
C ASN A 195 11.51 8.97 -10.82
N GLU A 196 11.26 9.78 -9.78
CA GLU A 196 12.26 10.01 -8.73
C GLU A 196 12.62 8.72 -7.98
N PHE A 197 11.68 7.79 -7.80
CA PHE A 197 11.99 6.49 -7.16
C PHE A 197 12.94 5.62 -8.01
N ASP A 198 13.00 5.82 -9.33
CA ASP A 198 13.98 5.12 -10.17
C ASP A 198 15.39 5.69 -9.99
N LEU A 199 15.48 6.98 -9.66
CA LEU A 199 16.74 7.70 -9.45
C LEU A 199 17.28 7.51 -8.02
N GLN A 200 16.40 7.17 -7.07
CA GLN A 200 16.77 6.89 -5.68
C GLN A 200 17.30 5.47 -5.53
N THR A 201 18.64 5.37 -5.46
CA THR A 201 19.38 4.14 -5.15
C THR A 201 19.88 4.09 -3.70
N SER A 202 19.82 5.22 -2.99
CA SER A 202 20.10 5.30 -1.56
C SER A 202 18.79 5.44 -0.79
N TYR A 203 18.41 4.41 -0.04
CA TYR A 203 17.29 4.43 0.89
C TYR A 203 17.77 4.06 2.29
N ASP A 204 16.97 4.43 3.31
CA ASP A 204 17.27 4.14 4.70
C ASP A 204 17.14 2.63 4.97
N LYS A 205 18.27 1.92 4.86
CA LYS A 205 18.35 0.48 5.13
C LYS A 205 17.83 0.12 6.52
N THR A 206 18.10 0.96 7.52
CA THR A 206 17.68 0.75 8.92
C THR A 206 16.16 0.67 9.02
N ARG A 207 15.46 1.52 8.25
CA ARG A 207 13.99 1.51 8.20
C ARG A 207 13.47 0.17 7.67
N TYR A 208 14.05 -0.34 6.60
CA TYR A 208 13.63 -1.62 6.01
C TYR A 208 13.99 -2.82 6.91
N ASP A 209 15.20 -2.86 7.47
CA ASP A 209 15.61 -3.91 8.41
C ASP A 209 14.67 -3.98 9.63
N SER A 210 14.23 -2.82 10.13
CA SER A 210 13.25 -2.73 11.21
C SER A 210 11.87 -3.25 10.80
N GLN A 211 11.42 -2.97 9.57
CA GLN A 211 10.13 -3.46 9.07
C GLN A 211 10.13 -4.97 8.89
N ILE A 212 11.21 -5.55 8.35
CA ILE A 212 11.37 -7.00 8.20
C ILE A 212 11.38 -7.70 9.55
N SER A 213 12.14 -7.17 10.51
CA SER A 213 12.18 -7.69 11.88
C SER A 213 10.78 -7.69 12.51
N ARG A 214 9.99 -6.65 12.24
CA ARG A 214 8.61 -6.53 12.70
C ARG A 214 7.68 -7.56 12.06
N TYR A 215 7.80 -7.82 10.75
CA TYR A 215 7.01 -8.89 10.10
C TYR A 215 7.30 -10.26 10.70
N ARG A 216 8.58 -10.60 10.93
CA ARG A 216 8.96 -11.87 11.57
C ARG A 216 8.36 -12.00 12.98
N GLN A 217 8.47 -10.93 13.77
CA GLN A 217 7.88 -10.87 15.12
C GLN A 217 6.36 -11.06 15.07
N TRP A 218 5.68 -10.33 14.19
CA TRP A 218 4.23 -10.39 14.02
C TRP A 218 3.73 -11.79 13.64
N VAL A 219 4.38 -12.46 12.68
CA VAL A 219 4.05 -13.84 12.30
C VAL A 219 4.12 -14.78 13.51
N GLN A 220 5.20 -14.70 14.30
CA GLN A 220 5.37 -15.56 15.47
C GLN A 220 4.33 -15.26 16.56
N GLU A 221 4.10 -13.98 16.85
CA GLU A 221 3.14 -13.55 17.86
C GLU A 221 1.71 -13.98 17.53
N ASP A 222 1.29 -13.80 16.27
CA ASP A 222 -0.09 -14.05 15.86
C ASP A 222 -0.37 -15.56 15.72
N ILE A 223 0.60 -16.36 15.26
CA ILE A 223 0.50 -17.83 15.31
C ILE A 223 0.44 -18.31 16.78
N ALA A 224 1.30 -17.78 17.66
CA ALA A 224 1.31 -18.18 19.07
C ALA A 224 -0.01 -17.83 19.78
N LYS A 225 -0.59 -16.66 19.50
CA LYS A 225 -1.92 -16.27 19.99
C LYS A 225 -3.00 -17.24 19.49
N ALA A 226 -2.97 -17.61 18.21
CA ALA A 226 -3.95 -18.54 17.66
C ALA A 226 -3.86 -19.94 18.30
N VAL A 227 -2.64 -20.45 18.51
CA VAL A 227 -2.41 -21.71 19.23
C VAL A 227 -2.89 -21.62 20.68
N ALA A 228 -2.60 -20.51 21.38
CA ALA A 228 -3.08 -20.28 22.75
C ALA A 228 -4.61 -20.19 22.83
N ALA A 229 -5.27 -19.72 21.76
CA ALA A 229 -6.72 -19.70 21.61
C ALA A 229 -7.31 -21.06 21.18
N GLY A 230 -6.48 -22.11 21.07
CA GLY A 230 -6.93 -23.48 20.80
C GLY A 230 -6.92 -23.88 19.32
N SER A 231 -6.24 -23.13 18.45
CA SER A 231 -6.03 -23.57 17.07
C SER A 231 -5.16 -24.83 17.02
N THR A 232 -5.53 -25.76 16.13
CA THR A 232 -4.77 -27.00 15.85
C THR A 232 -4.30 -27.06 14.39
N GLU A 233 -4.46 -25.97 13.65
CA GLU A 233 -4.07 -25.89 12.24
C GLU A 233 -2.55 -25.82 12.08
N ASP A 234 -2.06 -26.33 10.95
CA ASP A 234 -0.66 -26.23 10.55
C ASP A 234 -0.46 -25.00 9.65
N TYR A 235 0.22 -23.98 10.17
CA TYR A 235 0.52 -22.74 9.47
C TYR A 235 1.89 -22.72 8.79
N SER A 236 2.60 -23.86 8.75
CA SER A 236 3.98 -23.94 8.25
C SER A 236 4.15 -23.46 6.80
N SER A 237 3.16 -23.69 5.93
CA SER A 237 3.18 -23.20 4.55
C SER A 237 3.17 -21.67 4.48
N TYR A 238 2.34 -21.01 5.29
CA TYR A 238 2.27 -19.54 5.34
C TYR A 238 3.57 -18.94 5.87
N THR A 239 4.14 -19.54 6.93
CA THR A 239 5.45 -19.12 7.46
C THR A 239 6.55 -19.26 6.41
N ALA A 240 6.60 -20.39 5.68
CA ALA A 240 7.59 -20.63 4.64
C ALA A 240 7.47 -19.62 3.48
N GLU A 241 6.24 -19.32 3.01
CA GLU A 241 6.01 -18.32 1.97
C GLU A 241 6.45 -16.91 2.39
N ILE A 242 6.19 -16.52 3.64
CA ILE A 242 6.59 -15.22 4.16
C ILE A 242 8.11 -15.13 4.27
N GLU A 243 8.78 -16.14 4.82
CA GLU A 243 10.25 -16.14 4.91
C GLU A 243 10.92 -16.18 3.53
N GLN A 244 10.34 -16.86 2.55
CA GLN A 244 10.82 -16.81 1.17
C GLN A 244 10.70 -15.38 0.58
N ALA A 245 9.57 -14.71 0.82
CA ALA A 245 9.37 -13.33 0.39
C ALA A 245 10.35 -12.36 1.08
N ILE A 246 10.58 -12.55 2.38
CA ILE A 246 11.57 -11.77 3.15
C ILE A 246 12.99 -12.01 2.63
N SER A 247 13.38 -13.26 2.38
CA SER A 247 14.71 -13.57 1.84
C SER A 247 14.92 -12.92 0.47
N SER A 248 13.90 -12.94 -0.38
CA SER A 248 13.94 -12.28 -1.69
C SER A 248 14.11 -10.76 -1.55
N PHE A 249 13.40 -10.15 -0.59
CA PHE A 249 13.55 -8.73 -0.27
C PHE A 249 14.95 -8.39 0.24
N GLU A 250 15.50 -9.17 1.16
CA GLU A 250 16.85 -8.97 1.71
C GLU A 250 17.92 -9.06 0.62
N GLN A 251 17.77 -9.97 -0.35
CA GLN A 251 18.64 -10.07 -1.52
C GLN A 251 18.51 -8.86 -2.46
N LEU A 252 17.28 -8.39 -2.72
CA LEU A 252 17.03 -7.17 -3.49
C LEU A 252 17.64 -5.92 -2.83
N LEU A 253 17.55 -5.84 -1.50
CA LEU A 253 18.14 -4.76 -0.72
C LEU A 253 19.67 -4.77 -0.81
N ALA A 254 20.28 -5.96 -0.87
CA ALA A 254 21.72 -6.14 -1.02
C ALA A 254 22.23 -5.84 -2.45
N SER A 255 21.39 -6.04 -3.47
CA SER A 255 21.77 -5.83 -4.89
C SER A 255 21.70 -4.37 -5.35
N SER A 256 21.46 -3.42 -4.45
CA SER A 256 21.28 -1.99 -4.78
C SER A 256 20.14 -1.74 -5.79
N ALA A 257 19.08 -2.56 -5.74
CA ALA A 257 17.87 -2.33 -6.54
C ALA A 257 17.31 -0.93 -6.27
N ASN A 258 16.64 -0.32 -7.25
CA ASN A 258 16.02 1.00 -7.06
C ASN A 258 14.86 0.93 -6.05
N GLN A 259 14.49 2.09 -5.50
CA GLN A 259 13.50 2.15 -4.42
C GLN A 259 12.14 1.54 -4.81
N LYS A 260 11.68 1.66 -6.06
CA LYS A 260 10.41 1.07 -6.49
C LYS A 260 10.37 -0.44 -6.30
N LYS A 261 11.45 -1.14 -6.70
CA LYS A 261 11.53 -2.61 -6.58
C LYS A 261 11.56 -3.03 -5.12
N VAL A 262 12.27 -2.28 -4.28
CA VAL A 262 12.32 -2.52 -2.84
C VAL A 262 10.94 -2.33 -2.20
N ASP A 263 10.29 -1.20 -2.45
CA ASP A 263 8.94 -0.90 -1.93
C ASP A 263 7.92 -1.92 -2.45
N PHE A 264 8.01 -2.34 -3.71
CA PHE A 264 7.15 -3.36 -4.29
C PHE A 264 7.35 -4.73 -3.62
N SER A 265 8.61 -5.14 -3.39
CA SER A 265 8.93 -6.40 -2.72
C SER A 265 8.52 -6.38 -1.24
N LEU A 266 8.56 -5.23 -0.57
CA LEU A 266 8.00 -5.08 0.78
C LEU A 266 6.47 -5.25 0.76
N GLY A 267 5.80 -4.67 -0.24
CA GLY A 267 4.37 -4.87 -0.46
C GLY A 267 4.00 -6.34 -0.68
N TYR A 268 4.83 -7.11 -1.38
CA TYR A 268 4.65 -8.55 -1.52
C TYR A 268 4.69 -9.29 -0.18
N ILE A 269 5.63 -8.96 0.71
CA ILE A 269 5.68 -9.52 2.08
C ILE A 269 4.38 -9.20 2.83
N SER A 270 3.92 -7.94 2.74
CA SER A 270 2.64 -7.55 3.34
C SER A 270 1.47 -8.40 2.82
N SER A 271 1.42 -8.68 1.52
CA SER A 271 0.35 -9.50 0.95
C SER A 271 0.38 -10.95 1.47
N LYS A 272 1.58 -11.51 1.70
CA LYS A 272 1.74 -12.85 2.29
C LYS A 272 1.34 -12.87 3.75
N TYR A 273 1.66 -11.81 4.48
CA TYR A 273 1.22 -11.64 5.86
C TYR A 273 -0.31 -11.51 5.97
N ASP A 274 -0.95 -10.76 5.07
CA ASP A 274 -2.42 -10.65 5.04
C ASP A 274 -3.09 -12.00 4.79
N ASN A 275 -2.49 -12.87 3.97
CA ASN A 275 -2.98 -14.24 3.75
C ASN A 275 -2.89 -15.10 5.02
N LEU A 276 -1.81 -14.96 5.81
CA LEU A 276 -1.70 -15.61 7.12
C LEU A 276 -2.79 -15.10 8.07
N LEU A 277 -2.98 -13.78 8.17
CA LEU A 277 -4.01 -13.19 9.03
C LEU A 277 -5.42 -13.68 8.69
N ALA A 278 -5.72 -13.85 7.39
CA ALA A 278 -6.99 -14.41 6.95
C ALA A 278 -7.18 -15.87 7.40
N ALA A 279 -6.11 -16.67 7.45
CA ALA A 279 -6.16 -18.03 7.99
C ALA A 279 -6.36 -18.03 9.52
N LEU A 280 -5.82 -17.04 10.22
CA LEU A 280 -5.90 -16.91 11.70
C LEU A 280 -7.22 -16.28 12.21
N ASP A 281 -8.12 -15.86 11.31
CA ASP A 281 -9.29 -15.00 11.60
C ASP A 281 -10.18 -15.50 12.74
N SER A 282 -10.31 -16.82 12.91
CA SER A 282 -11.17 -17.43 13.94
C SER A 282 -10.60 -17.33 15.37
N TYR A 283 -9.33 -16.97 15.52
CA TYR A 283 -8.60 -17.09 16.79
C TYR A 283 -7.97 -15.78 17.28
N LEU A 284 -7.91 -14.75 16.44
CA LEU A 284 -7.31 -13.46 16.78
C LEU A 284 -8.37 -12.38 17.05
N PRO A 285 -8.05 -11.37 17.88
CA PRO A 285 -8.89 -10.19 17.97
C PRO A 285 -9.02 -9.53 16.59
N PRO A 286 -10.15 -8.84 16.29
CA PRO A 286 -10.37 -8.30 14.97
C PRO A 286 -9.23 -7.37 14.53
N THR A 287 -8.50 -7.76 13.50
CA THR A 287 -7.52 -6.91 12.82
C THR A 287 -8.23 -6.09 11.74
N SER A 288 -7.52 -5.28 10.97
CA SER A 288 -8.11 -4.66 9.77
C SER A 288 -8.80 -5.72 8.92
N SER A 289 -8.18 -6.88 8.65
CA SER A 289 -8.76 -7.94 7.82
C SER A 289 -10.06 -8.58 8.36
N THR A 290 -10.15 -8.77 9.66
CA THR A 290 -11.37 -9.24 10.34
C THR A 290 -12.40 -8.11 10.46
N SER A 291 -11.94 -6.85 10.46
CA SER A 291 -12.80 -5.68 10.58
C SER A 291 -13.75 -5.58 9.40
N GLU A 292 -13.36 -5.91 8.16
CA GLU A 292 -14.31 -5.86 7.05
C GLU A 292 -15.41 -6.94 7.13
N ARG A 293 -15.07 -8.14 7.62
CA ARG A 293 -16.07 -9.18 7.87
C ARG A 293 -17.05 -8.74 8.96
N ASN A 294 -16.54 -8.22 10.07
CA ASN A 294 -17.38 -7.72 11.16
C ASN A 294 -18.19 -6.48 10.75
N LEU A 295 -17.62 -5.60 9.92
CA LEU A 295 -18.33 -4.48 9.30
C LEU A 295 -19.49 -5.00 8.46
N LEU A 296 -19.28 -6.00 7.61
CA LEU A 296 -20.35 -6.63 6.84
C LEU A 296 -21.44 -7.24 7.74
N VAL A 297 -21.06 -7.97 8.79
CA VAL A 297 -22.01 -8.52 9.78
C VAL A 297 -22.85 -7.41 10.43
N ASN A 298 -22.21 -6.34 10.88
CA ASN A 298 -22.86 -5.20 11.51
C ASN A 298 -23.79 -4.46 10.54
N LEU A 299 -23.35 -4.23 9.30
CA LEU A 299 -24.17 -3.62 8.24
C LEU A 299 -25.38 -4.48 7.90
N ILE A 300 -25.23 -5.81 7.84
CA ILE A 300 -26.35 -6.74 7.63
C ILE A 300 -27.35 -6.64 8.79
N ALA A 301 -26.87 -6.64 10.03
CA ALA A 301 -27.72 -6.50 11.21
C ALA A 301 -28.51 -5.18 11.17
N ARG A 302 -27.82 -4.06 10.98
CA ARG A 302 -28.44 -2.73 10.83
C ARG A 302 -29.44 -2.66 9.68
N SER A 303 -29.12 -3.28 8.54
CA SER A 303 -29.99 -3.32 7.37
C SER A 303 -31.28 -4.10 7.63
N LYS A 304 -31.20 -5.19 8.42
CA LYS A 304 -32.38 -5.96 8.84
C LYS A 304 -33.28 -5.16 9.78
N GLU A 305 -32.69 -4.46 10.74
CA GLU A 305 -33.44 -3.55 11.64
C GLU A 305 -34.16 -2.46 10.84
N LEU A 306 -33.48 -1.86 9.86
CA LEU A 306 -34.07 -0.81 9.03
C LEU A 306 -35.22 -1.34 8.16
N LEU A 307 -35.10 -2.55 7.61
CA LEU A 307 -36.16 -3.20 6.83
C LEU A 307 -37.34 -3.69 7.68
N ALA A 308 -37.20 -3.72 9.01
CA ALA A 308 -38.28 -4.03 9.94
C ALA A 308 -39.14 -2.79 10.26
N LEU A 309 -38.72 -1.58 9.86
CA LEU A 309 -39.53 -0.38 9.99
C LEU A 309 -40.77 -0.42 9.07
N PRO A 310 -41.85 0.30 9.42
CA PRO A 310 -43.06 0.36 8.59
C PRO A 310 -42.76 0.89 7.19
N THR A 311 -43.33 0.26 6.17
CA THR A 311 -43.16 0.63 4.75
C THR A 311 -44.50 0.99 4.13
N ASP A 312 -44.67 2.25 3.76
CA ASP A 312 -45.79 2.77 2.95
C ASP A 312 -45.31 4.01 2.17
N ASN A 313 -46.12 4.51 1.25
CA ASN A 313 -45.82 5.72 0.47
C ASN A 313 -46.16 7.02 1.23
N GLN A 314 -46.16 6.98 2.57
CA GLN A 314 -46.48 8.13 3.42
C GLN A 314 -45.23 8.97 3.70
N PRO A 315 -45.38 10.30 3.93
CA PRO A 315 -44.29 11.15 4.40
C PRO A 315 -43.62 10.56 5.65
N GLY A 316 -42.30 10.54 5.69
CA GLY A 316 -41.56 9.91 6.79
C GLY A 316 -41.39 8.39 6.70
N GLN A 317 -41.75 7.78 5.56
CA GLN A 317 -41.59 6.35 5.31
C GLN A 317 -40.81 6.08 4.01
N PHE A 318 -40.33 4.84 3.86
CA PHE A 318 -39.58 4.41 2.68
C PHE A 318 -40.50 3.83 1.60
N PRO A 319 -40.36 4.27 0.33
CA PRO A 319 -41.13 3.70 -0.78
C PRO A 319 -40.92 2.19 -0.93
N ALA A 320 -41.99 1.45 -1.22
CA ALA A 320 -41.94 -0.02 -1.37
C ALA A 320 -40.94 -0.49 -2.45
N THR A 321 -40.72 0.33 -3.49
CA THR A 321 -39.73 0.06 -4.55
C THR A 321 -38.30 0.18 -4.04
N ALA A 322 -38.01 1.13 -3.15
CA ALA A 322 -36.70 1.27 -2.51
C ALA A 322 -36.43 0.09 -1.56
N VAL A 323 -37.45 -0.30 -0.77
CA VAL A 323 -37.38 -1.45 0.14
C VAL A 323 -37.09 -2.75 -0.62
N SER A 324 -37.77 -2.97 -1.74
CA SER A 324 -37.58 -4.17 -2.57
C SER A 324 -36.17 -4.23 -3.16
N LYS A 325 -35.65 -3.10 -3.66
CA LYS A 325 -34.27 -3.01 -4.17
C LYS A 325 -33.25 -3.24 -3.05
N PHE A 326 -33.47 -2.64 -1.88
CA PHE A 326 -32.56 -2.79 -0.74
C PHE A 326 -32.53 -4.24 -0.22
N ARG A 327 -33.67 -4.93 -0.18
CA ARG A 327 -33.74 -6.38 0.15
C ARG A 327 -32.90 -7.25 -0.79
N LEU A 328 -32.82 -6.92 -2.08
CA LEU A 328 -32.00 -7.68 -3.03
C LEU A 328 -30.51 -7.53 -2.72
N VAL A 329 -30.07 -6.30 -2.42
CA VAL A 329 -28.67 -6.04 -2.04
C VAL A 329 -28.33 -6.69 -0.70
N LEU A 330 -29.23 -6.63 0.29
CA LEU A 330 -29.04 -7.32 1.57
C LEU A 330 -28.87 -8.83 1.39
N LYS A 331 -29.71 -9.47 0.58
CA LYS A 331 -29.58 -10.91 0.29
C LYS A 331 -28.25 -11.25 -0.40
N ALA A 332 -27.76 -10.38 -1.28
CA ALA A 332 -26.45 -10.55 -1.90
C ALA A 332 -25.33 -10.45 -0.84
N ALA A 333 -25.41 -9.46 0.05
CA ALA A 333 -24.46 -9.29 1.15
C ALA A 333 -24.46 -10.48 2.13
N GLU A 334 -25.64 -11.04 2.47
CA GLU A 334 -25.74 -12.27 3.29
C GLU A 334 -25.10 -13.48 2.61
N LYS A 335 -25.28 -13.59 1.29
CA LYS A 335 -24.63 -14.64 0.50
C LYS A 335 -23.11 -14.45 0.51
N ASP A 336 -22.63 -13.23 0.26
CA ASP A 336 -21.20 -12.91 0.27
C ASP A 336 -20.59 -13.17 1.66
N LEU A 337 -21.29 -12.85 2.75
CA LEU A 337 -20.85 -13.19 4.11
C LEU A 337 -20.57 -14.69 4.29
N SER A 338 -21.36 -15.56 3.65
CA SER A 338 -21.20 -17.02 3.73
C SER A 338 -20.17 -17.60 2.75
N GLN A 339 -19.83 -16.89 1.67
CA GLN A 339 -19.04 -17.42 0.55
C GLN A 339 -17.65 -16.78 0.42
N ALA A 340 -17.51 -15.52 0.83
CA ALA A 340 -16.26 -14.80 0.81
C ALA A 340 -15.23 -15.49 1.71
N LYS A 341 -13.98 -15.48 1.26
CA LYS A 341 -12.83 -16.10 1.92
C LYS A 341 -11.71 -15.12 2.21
N THR A 342 -11.74 -13.96 1.57
CA THR A 342 -10.69 -12.96 1.66
C THR A 342 -11.23 -11.65 2.25
N ARG A 343 -10.34 -10.90 2.89
CA ARG A 343 -10.59 -9.53 3.35
C ARG A 343 -11.25 -8.66 2.29
N VAL A 344 -10.71 -8.70 1.08
CA VAL A 344 -11.14 -7.86 -0.04
C VAL A 344 -12.57 -8.18 -0.45
N GLU A 345 -12.95 -9.46 -0.50
CA GLU A 345 -14.32 -9.87 -0.81
C GLU A 345 -15.31 -9.38 0.25
N TYR A 346 -14.96 -9.49 1.54
CA TYR A 346 -15.77 -8.93 2.62
C TYR A 346 -15.89 -7.40 2.54
N GLY A 347 -14.78 -6.69 2.27
CA GLY A 347 -14.77 -5.24 2.12
C GLY A 347 -15.60 -4.75 0.94
N ILE A 348 -15.54 -5.43 -0.21
CA ILE A 348 -16.40 -5.13 -1.37
C ILE A 348 -17.87 -5.32 -1.02
N ALA A 349 -18.23 -6.44 -0.38
CA ALA A 349 -19.61 -6.71 0.02
C ALA A 349 -20.11 -5.68 1.05
N ALA A 350 -19.29 -5.34 2.04
CA ALA A 350 -19.59 -4.32 3.05
C ALA A 350 -19.82 -2.96 2.39
N SER A 351 -18.90 -2.52 1.53
CA SER A 351 -19.02 -1.21 0.86
C SER A 351 -20.23 -1.15 -0.08
N LYS A 352 -20.55 -2.23 -0.82
CA LYS A 352 -21.76 -2.30 -1.65
C LYS A 352 -23.04 -2.17 -0.81
N LEU A 353 -23.09 -2.85 0.34
CA LEU A 353 -24.23 -2.79 1.24
C LEU A 353 -24.36 -1.39 1.87
N ASP A 354 -23.26 -0.78 2.29
CA ASP A 354 -23.24 0.57 2.86
C ASP A 354 -23.66 1.63 1.83
N GLN A 355 -23.14 1.57 0.60
CA GLN A 355 -23.60 2.45 -0.49
C GLN A 355 -25.09 2.30 -0.78
N ALA A 356 -25.60 1.07 -0.76
CA ALA A 356 -27.03 0.81 -0.94
C ALA A 356 -27.85 1.33 0.25
N LEU A 357 -27.32 1.25 1.47
CA LEU A 357 -27.93 1.79 2.68
C LEU A 357 -28.01 3.32 2.63
N MET A 358 -26.95 4.00 2.21
CA MET A 358 -26.94 5.46 2.02
C MET A 358 -27.99 5.90 0.98
N LYS A 359 -28.01 5.25 -0.19
CA LYS A 359 -29.04 5.50 -1.22
C LYS A 359 -30.45 5.23 -0.71
N PHE A 360 -30.62 4.20 0.11
CA PHE A 360 -31.90 3.89 0.72
C PHE A 360 -32.35 5.02 1.67
N TYR A 361 -31.45 5.56 2.49
CA TYR A 361 -31.73 6.74 3.32
C TYR A 361 -32.08 7.99 2.50
N GLU A 362 -31.42 8.24 1.38
CA GLU A 362 -31.73 9.37 0.48
C GLU A 362 -33.14 9.26 -0.14
N THR A 363 -33.70 8.05 -0.24
CA THR A 363 -35.06 7.84 -0.76
C THR A 363 -36.17 8.03 0.29
N HIS A 364 -35.81 8.42 1.52
CA HIS A 364 -36.78 8.72 2.56
C HIS A 364 -37.67 9.89 2.15
N LEU A 365 -38.99 9.69 2.14
CA LEU A 365 -39.92 10.76 1.80
C LEU A 365 -39.81 11.87 2.86
N PRO A 366 -39.62 13.14 2.47
CA PRO A 366 -39.56 14.24 3.43
C PRO A 366 -40.86 14.28 4.23
N TYR A 367 -40.76 14.62 5.53
CA TYR A 367 -41.95 14.90 6.32
C TYR A 367 -42.74 16.02 5.65
N ALA A 368 -44.07 15.88 5.59
CA ALA A 368 -44.94 16.97 5.14
C ALA A 368 -44.69 18.16 6.08
N GLN A 369 -44.27 19.29 5.50
CA GLN A 369 -44.04 20.54 6.23
C GLN A 369 -45.35 21.18 6.68
#